data_AF-A0A524HEZ2-F1
#
_entry.id   AF-A0A524HEZ2-F1
#
_cell.length_a   1.000
_cell.length_b   1.000
_cell.length_c   1.000
_cell.angle_alpha   90.00
_cell.angle_beta   90.00
_cell.angle_gamma   90.00
#
_symmetry.space_group_name_H-M   'P 1'
#
loop_
_entity.id
_entity.type
_entity.pdbx_description
1 polymer ?
#
loop_
_entity_poly.entity_id
_entity_poly.type
_entity_poly.pdbx_seq_one_letter_code
_entity_poly.pdbx_strand_id
1 'polypeptide(L)'
;MDWKYTAERLLFIIILSLVLILPISGSVVDPTDQLEGIRAFSRIYEFDYVSWTVSAVGRKLVQSSLQIYRYLSPADKKSLVLDYLALRNQTSLFEGQLTQLISNPNQENGVELEKNIREELDQNRARRTSLAPYVEQVLQDQVNSALVELDISLGGQLVPPVLYKSEPDSYALIVSPRDEIRQAA
;
A
#
# COMPACT_ATOMS: atom_id res chain seq x y z
N MET A 1 -0.03 43.66 5.62
CA MET A 1 -0.09 42.46 4.76
C MET A 1 -1.32 41.68 5.19
N ASP A 2 -2.41 41.80 4.45
CA ASP A 2 -3.72 41.36 4.91
C ASP A 2 -3.89 39.85 4.70
N TRP A 3 -3.49 39.12 5.73
CA TRP A 3 -3.43 37.65 5.81
C TRP A 3 -4.71 36.94 5.32
N LYS A 4 -5.88 37.58 5.48
CA LYS A 4 -7.18 37.04 5.04
C LYS A 4 -7.30 36.98 3.52
N TYR A 5 -6.91 38.05 2.82
CA TYR A 5 -6.99 38.11 1.35
C TYR A 5 -5.99 37.17 0.67
N THR A 6 -4.81 36.96 1.29
CA THR A 6 -3.83 35.98 0.81
C THR A 6 -4.31 34.55 1.00
N ALA A 7 -4.97 34.24 2.13
CA ALA A 7 -5.50 32.91 2.41
C ALA A 7 -6.67 32.55 1.47
N GLU A 8 -7.60 33.47 1.22
CA GLU A 8 -8.72 33.26 0.31
C GLU A 8 -8.26 33.04 -1.14
N ARG A 9 -7.27 33.83 -1.60
CA ARG A 9 -6.65 33.62 -2.92
C ARG A 9 -5.95 32.28 -3.04
N LEU A 10 -5.20 31.86 -2.03
CA LEU A 10 -4.52 30.55 -2.04
C LEU A 10 -5.52 29.40 -2.06
N LEU A 11 -6.59 29.49 -1.26
CA LEU A 11 -7.66 28.50 -1.24
C LEU A 11 -8.38 28.43 -2.59
N PHE A 12 -8.68 29.57 -3.21
CA PHE A 12 -9.27 29.62 -4.55
C PHE A 12 -8.36 29.00 -5.61
N ILE A 13 -7.06 29.30 -5.59
CA ILE A 13 -6.09 28.72 -6.54
C ILE A 13 -5.99 27.21 -6.34
N ILE A 14 -5.97 26.72 -5.10
CA ILE A 14 -5.94 25.27 -4.81
C ILE A 14 -7.20 24.58 -5.35
N ILE A 15 -8.39 25.15 -5.12
CA ILE A 15 -9.65 24.59 -5.62
C ILE A 15 -9.68 24.61 -7.15
N LEU A 16 -9.27 25.72 -7.77
CA LEU A 16 -9.21 25.85 -9.22
C LEU A 16 -8.24 24.82 -9.84
N SER A 17 -7.09 24.62 -9.20
CA SER A 17 -6.09 23.62 -9.60
C SER A 17 -6.65 22.21 -9.51
N LEU A 18 -7.34 21.88 -8.41
CA LEU A 18 -7.98 20.59 -8.19
C LEU A 18 -9.03 20.30 -9.28
N VAL A 19 -9.89 21.29 -9.58
CA VAL A 19 -10.92 21.20 -10.62
C VAL A 19 -10.32 21.01 -12.01
N LEU A 20 -9.19 21.66 -12.30
CA LEU A 20 -8.49 21.52 -13.59
C LEU A 20 -7.76 20.18 -13.75
N ILE A 21 -7.34 19.55 -12.66
CA ILE A 21 -6.61 18.27 -12.68
C ILE A 21 -7.58 17.07 -12.76
N LEU A 22 -8.76 17.16 -12.14
CA LEU A 22 -9.75 16.08 -12.10
C LEU A 22 -10.17 15.50 -13.47
N PRO A 23 -10.31 16.26 -14.58
CA PRO A 23 -10.69 15.70 -15.87
C PRO A 23 -9.54 15.03 -16.66
N ILE A 24 -8.30 15.01 -16.16
CA ILE A 24 -7.16 14.44 -16.91
C ILE A 24 -7.13 12.90 -16.86
N SER A 25 -7.94 12.26 -16.02
CA SER A 25 -7.97 10.78 -15.89
C SER A 25 -8.80 10.04 -16.96
N GLY A 26 -9.31 10.74 -17.96
CA GLY A 26 -9.99 10.14 -19.10
C GLY A 26 -9.01 9.72 -20.20
N SER A 27 -8.21 8.67 -19.97
CA SER A 27 -7.54 7.96 -21.06
C SER A 27 -8.60 7.62 -22.12
N VAL A 28 -8.40 8.11 -23.34
CA VAL A 28 -9.28 7.80 -24.48
C VAL A 28 -9.33 6.28 -24.61
N VAL A 29 -10.49 5.70 -24.31
CA VAL A 29 -10.72 4.26 -24.44
C VAL A 29 -10.74 3.98 -25.93
N ASP A 30 -9.73 3.28 -26.44
CA ASP A 30 -9.78 2.72 -27.78
C ASP A 30 -10.53 1.38 -27.70
N PRO A 31 -11.79 1.30 -28.15
CA PRO A 31 -12.56 0.05 -28.08
C PRO A 31 -12.00 -1.06 -29.00
N THR A 32 -11.01 -0.75 -29.85
CA THR A 32 -10.34 -1.75 -30.70
C THR A 32 -9.10 -2.37 -30.07
N ASP A 33 -8.63 -1.85 -28.92
CA ASP A 33 -7.53 -2.45 -28.17
C ASP A 33 -8.04 -3.64 -27.35
N GLN A 34 -7.52 -4.85 -27.63
CA GLN A 34 -7.82 -6.05 -26.84
C GLN A 34 -7.50 -5.85 -25.35
N LEU A 35 -6.46 -5.06 -25.04
CA LEU A 35 -6.10 -4.76 -23.66
C LEU A 35 -7.19 -3.95 -22.95
N GLU A 36 -7.81 -2.99 -23.64
CA GLU A 36 -8.92 -2.20 -23.08
C GLU A 36 -10.20 -3.02 -22.94
N GLY A 37 -10.45 -3.97 -23.84
CA GLY A 37 -11.51 -4.95 -23.67
C GLY A 37 -11.36 -5.78 -22.38
N ILE A 38 -10.13 -6.16 -22.02
CA ILE A 38 -9.84 -6.88 -20.77
C ILE A 38 -9.95 -5.94 -19.56
N ARG A 39 -9.41 -4.71 -19.66
CA ARG A 39 -9.51 -3.69 -18.59
C ARG A 39 -10.95 -3.36 -18.21
N ALA A 40 -11.88 -3.37 -19.18
CA ALA A 40 -13.29 -3.16 -18.88
C ALA A 40 -13.84 -4.14 -17.83
N PHE A 41 -13.32 -5.38 -17.79
CA PHE A 41 -13.68 -6.39 -16.79
C PHE A 41 -12.73 -6.43 -15.58
N SER A 42 -11.47 -6.04 -15.73
CA SER A 42 -10.49 -6.07 -14.63
C SER A 42 -10.40 -4.78 -13.82
N ARG A 43 -11.01 -3.67 -14.26
CA ARG A 43 -10.91 -2.35 -13.61
C ARG A 43 -11.32 -2.34 -12.13
N ILE A 44 -12.26 -3.21 -11.74
CA ILE A 44 -12.67 -3.36 -10.33
C ILE A 44 -11.55 -3.93 -9.43
N TYR A 45 -10.53 -4.54 -10.01
CA TYR A 45 -9.38 -5.11 -9.32
C TYR A 45 -8.11 -4.26 -9.50
N GLU A 46 -8.18 -3.16 -10.25
CA GLU A 46 -7.07 -2.21 -10.38
C GLU A 46 -6.85 -1.45 -9.07
N PHE A 47 -5.61 -0.98 -8.86
CA PHE A 47 -5.25 -0.24 -7.66
C PHE A 47 -5.97 1.11 -7.60
N ASP A 48 -6.77 1.33 -6.55
CA ASP A 48 -7.48 2.59 -6.33
C ASP A 48 -6.56 3.64 -5.69
N TYR A 49 -5.84 4.37 -6.55
CA TYR A 49 -4.94 5.45 -6.14
C TYR A 49 -5.65 6.55 -5.36
N VAL A 50 -6.92 6.84 -5.65
CA VAL A 50 -7.64 7.98 -5.06
C VAL A 50 -8.02 7.65 -3.61
N SER A 51 -8.71 6.53 -3.41
CA SER A 51 -9.08 6.07 -2.07
C SER A 51 -7.83 5.81 -1.22
N TRP A 52 -6.80 5.20 -1.83
CA TRP A 52 -5.52 4.99 -1.18
C TRP A 52 -4.88 6.31 -0.72
N THR A 53 -4.80 7.31 -1.60
CA THR A 53 -4.17 8.60 -1.29
C THR A 53 -4.91 9.33 -0.17
N VAL A 54 -6.24 9.41 -0.26
CA VAL A 54 -7.06 10.05 0.78
C VAL A 54 -6.88 9.34 2.12
N SER A 55 -6.90 8.01 2.12
CA SER A 55 -6.69 7.21 3.31
C SER A 55 -5.29 7.41 3.89
N ALA A 56 -4.26 7.43 3.05
CA ALA A 56 -2.87 7.62 3.45
C ALA A 56 -2.66 9.01 4.08
N VAL A 57 -3.18 10.07 3.45
CA VAL A 57 -3.13 11.44 3.98
C VAL A 57 -3.83 11.52 5.34
N GLY A 58 -5.06 11.00 5.44
CA GLY A 58 -5.80 11.00 6.71
C GLY A 58 -5.06 10.28 7.84
N ARG A 59 -4.49 9.10 7.56
CA ARG A 59 -3.68 8.36 8.53
C ARG A 59 -2.42 9.12 8.92
N LYS A 60 -1.74 9.77 7.96
CA LYS A 60 -0.51 10.52 8.24
C LYS A 60 -0.76 11.74 9.12
N LEU A 61 -1.91 12.41 8.98
CA LEU A 61 -2.30 13.49 9.89
C LEU A 61 -2.44 12.99 11.33
N VAL A 62 -3.10 11.85 11.54
CA VAL A 62 -3.27 11.24 12.86
C VAL A 62 -1.93 10.73 13.43
N GLN A 63 -1.11 10.07 12.60
CA GLN A 63 0.20 9.58 13.04
C GLN A 63 1.13 10.73 13.44
N SER A 64 1.09 11.84 12.71
CA SER A 64 1.93 13.02 12.98
C SER A 64 1.55 13.74 14.27
N SER A 65 0.28 13.69 14.68
CA SER A 65 -0.20 14.31 15.93
C SER A 65 0.08 13.45 17.16
N LEU A 66 -0.06 12.12 17.06
CA LEU A 66 0.05 11.22 18.21
C LEU A 66 1.49 10.74 18.47
N GLN A 67 2.30 10.53 17.42
CA GLN A 67 3.72 10.11 17.52
C GLN A 67 3.94 8.95 18.50
N ILE A 68 3.08 7.93 18.42
CA ILE A 68 2.98 6.83 19.38
C ILE A 68 4.32 6.08 19.55
N TYR A 69 5.13 6.04 18.48
CA TYR A 69 6.46 5.42 18.50
C TYR A 69 7.41 6.00 19.57
N ARG A 70 7.20 7.23 20.04
CA ARG A 70 8.03 7.86 21.07
C ARG A 70 7.86 7.25 22.46
N TYR A 71 6.74 6.56 22.69
CA TYR A 71 6.43 5.91 23.97
C TYR A 71 6.87 4.45 24.03
N LEU A 72 7.39 3.89 22.93
CA LEU A 72 7.89 2.52 22.87
C LEU A 72 9.36 2.46 23.27
N SER A 73 9.74 1.45 24.06
CA SER A 73 11.15 1.19 24.33
C SER A 73 11.86 0.73 23.04
N PRO A 74 13.21 0.86 22.95
CA PRO A 74 13.95 0.35 21.81
C PRO A 74 13.73 -1.16 21.55
N ALA A 75 13.55 -1.94 22.62
CA ALA A 75 13.25 -3.36 22.53
C ALA A 75 11.86 -3.60 21.93
N ASP A 76 10.85 -2.82 22.36
CA ASP A 76 9.49 -2.94 21.84
C ASP A 76 9.40 -2.51 20.36
N LYS A 77 10.10 -1.44 19.99
CA LYS A 77 10.21 -0.99 18.59
C LYS A 77 10.75 -2.12 17.70
N LYS A 78 11.80 -2.81 18.15
CA LYS A 78 12.40 -3.95 17.43
C LYS A 78 11.43 -5.13 17.36
N SER A 79 10.84 -5.54 18.48
CA SER A 79 9.88 -6.65 18.52
C SER A 79 8.73 -6.39 17.57
N LEU A 80 8.13 -5.20 17.62
CA LEU A 80 7.02 -4.81 16.78
C LEU A 80 7.31 -4.95 15.28
N VAL A 81 8.49 -4.51 14.84
CA VAL A 81 8.93 -4.66 13.43
C VAL A 81 9.13 -6.14 13.08
N LEU A 82 9.81 -6.91 13.95
CA LEU A 82 10.07 -8.33 13.72
C LEU A 82 8.79 -9.17 13.69
N ASP A 83 7.85 -8.91 14.59
CA ASP A 83 6.54 -9.58 14.64
C ASP A 83 5.75 -9.28 13.37
N TYR A 84 5.79 -8.04 12.88
CA TYR A 84 5.16 -7.66 11.62
C TYR A 84 5.78 -8.40 10.41
N LEU A 85 7.10 -8.53 10.37
CA LEU A 85 7.80 -9.28 9.32
C LEU A 85 7.54 -10.80 9.42
N ALA A 86 7.43 -11.33 10.63
CA ALA A 86 7.09 -12.73 10.86
C ALA A 86 5.68 -13.05 10.32
N LEU A 87 4.70 -12.18 10.57
CA LEU A 87 3.35 -12.32 10.01
C LEU A 87 3.37 -12.30 8.48
N ARG A 88 4.18 -11.43 7.85
CA ARG A 88 4.34 -11.41 6.38
C ARG A 88 4.85 -12.76 5.88
N ASN A 89 5.88 -13.30 6.53
CA ASN A 89 6.47 -14.58 6.13
C ASN A 89 5.47 -15.73 6.31
N GLN A 90 4.69 -15.74 7.39
CA GLN A 90 3.61 -16.71 7.59
C GLN A 90 2.54 -16.61 6.50
N THR A 91 2.10 -15.39 6.13
CA THR A 91 1.16 -15.18 5.01
C THR A 91 1.72 -15.79 3.73
N SER A 92 2.98 -15.53 3.40
CA SER A 92 3.62 -16.08 2.19
C SER A 92 3.69 -17.62 2.19
N LEU A 93 3.96 -18.23 3.35
CA LEU A 93 3.94 -19.69 3.48
C LEU A 93 2.55 -20.27 3.24
N PHE A 94 1.52 -19.67 3.83
CA PHE A 94 0.13 -20.12 3.64
C PHE A 94 -0.36 -19.91 2.20
N GLU A 95 0.03 -18.83 1.52
CA GLU A 95 -0.26 -18.62 0.10
C GLU A 95 0.39 -19.70 -0.78
N GLY A 96 1.63 -20.10 -0.46
CA GLY A 96 2.29 -21.22 -1.10
C GLY A 96 1.56 -22.54 -0.89
N GLN A 97 1.12 -22.83 0.35
CA GLN A 97 0.35 -24.02 0.68
C GLN A 97 -1.00 -24.05 -0.04
N LEU A 98 -1.71 -22.91 -0.06
CA LEU A 98 -2.98 -22.76 -0.78
C LEU A 98 -2.79 -23.04 -2.27
N THR A 99 -1.73 -22.50 -2.87
CA THR A 99 -1.42 -22.70 -4.29
C THR A 99 -1.14 -24.18 -4.61
N GLN A 100 -0.40 -24.88 -3.74
CA GLN A 100 -0.15 -26.31 -3.89
C GLN A 100 -1.44 -27.13 -3.76
N LEU A 101 -2.28 -26.78 -2.78
CA LEU A 101 -3.54 -27.45 -2.52
C LEU A 101 -4.50 -27.35 -3.71
N ILE A 102 -4.74 -26.13 -4.23
CA ILE A 102 -5.66 -25.91 -5.36
C ILE A 102 -5.15 -26.52 -6.67
N SER A 103 -3.84 -26.74 -6.78
CA SER A 103 -3.21 -27.35 -7.95
C SER A 103 -3.27 -28.88 -7.94
N ASN A 104 -3.66 -29.50 -6.83
CA ASN A 104 -3.77 -30.96 -6.71
C ASN A 104 -5.25 -31.42 -6.66
N PRO A 105 -5.82 -31.88 -7.79
CA PRO A 105 -7.24 -32.25 -7.86
C PRO A 105 -7.59 -33.54 -7.11
N ASN A 106 -6.60 -34.33 -6.69
CA ASN A 106 -6.80 -35.63 -6.02
C ASN A 106 -6.64 -35.55 -4.49
N GLN A 107 -6.60 -34.35 -3.91
CA GLN A 107 -6.41 -34.18 -2.48
C GLN A 107 -7.67 -34.54 -1.68
N GLU A 108 -7.52 -35.49 -0.76
CA GLU A 108 -8.57 -35.86 0.19
C GLU A 108 -8.83 -34.71 1.18
N ASN A 109 -10.12 -34.44 1.47
CA ASN A 109 -10.56 -33.31 2.29
C ASN A 109 -10.10 -31.92 1.82
N GLY A 110 -9.83 -31.75 0.51
CA GLY A 110 -9.29 -30.51 -0.06
C GLY A 110 -10.10 -29.25 0.29
N VAL A 111 -11.43 -29.34 0.29
CA VAL A 111 -12.32 -28.20 0.61
C VAL A 111 -12.15 -27.71 2.05
N GLU A 112 -12.07 -28.62 3.02
CA GLU A 112 -11.93 -28.25 4.44
C GLU A 112 -10.53 -27.69 4.73
N LEU A 113 -9.49 -28.32 4.15
CA LEU A 113 -8.12 -27.82 4.25
C LEU A 113 -7.96 -26.43 3.61
N GLU A 114 -8.59 -26.22 2.46
CA GLU A 114 -8.58 -24.93 1.76
C GLU A 114 -9.20 -23.84 2.62
N LYS A 115 -10.39 -24.12 3.19
CA LYS A 115 -11.09 -23.20 4.08
C LYS A 115 -10.21 -22.81 5.27
N ASN A 116 -9.59 -23.78 5.95
CA ASN A 116 -8.72 -23.52 7.10
C ASN A 116 -7.51 -22.64 6.73
N ILE A 117 -6.85 -22.90 5.59
CA ILE A 117 -5.73 -22.06 5.13
C ILE A 117 -6.19 -20.64 4.83
N ARG A 118 -7.38 -20.47 4.21
CA ARG A 118 -7.94 -19.14 3.93
C ARG A 118 -8.26 -18.37 5.21
N GLU A 119 -8.80 -19.04 6.23
CA GLU A 119 -9.04 -18.42 7.53
C GLU A 119 -7.74 -17.95 8.19
N GLU A 120 -6.66 -18.74 8.15
CA GLU A 120 -5.34 -18.36 8.65
C GLU A 120 -4.74 -17.16 7.87
N LEU A 121 -4.93 -17.12 6.55
CA LEU A 121 -4.52 -15.98 5.72
C LEU A 121 -5.25 -14.70 6.13
N ASP A 122 -6.57 -14.77 6.32
CA ASP A 122 -7.38 -13.62 6.68
C ASP A 122 -7.03 -13.10 8.08
N GLN A 123 -6.80 -14.00 9.04
CA GLN A 123 -6.33 -13.65 10.38
C GLN A 123 -4.98 -12.94 10.34
N ASN A 124 -4.01 -13.47 9.60
CA ASN A 124 -2.69 -12.87 9.46
C ASN A 124 -2.75 -11.50 8.78
N ARG A 125 -3.55 -11.35 7.72
CA ARG A 125 -3.76 -10.07 7.03
C ARG A 125 -4.43 -9.04 7.93
N ALA A 126 -5.45 -9.42 8.69
CA ALA A 126 -6.11 -8.56 9.65
C ALA A 126 -5.13 -8.09 10.75
N ARG A 127 -4.32 -9.02 11.28
CA ARG A 127 -3.31 -8.70 12.28
C ARG A 127 -2.26 -7.74 11.74
N ARG A 128 -1.71 -7.98 10.55
CA ARG A 128 -0.78 -7.05 9.89
C ARG A 128 -1.39 -5.67 9.71
N THR A 129 -2.63 -5.59 9.23
CA THR A 129 -3.34 -4.32 9.03
C THR A 129 -3.47 -3.54 10.34
N SER A 130 -3.73 -4.23 11.45
CA SER A 130 -3.84 -3.61 12.78
C SER A 130 -2.49 -3.08 13.31
N LEU A 131 -1.39 -3.76 13.00
CA LEU A 131 -0.04 -3.39 13.46
C LEU A 131 0.64 -2.35 12.56
N ALA A 132 0.25 -2.28 11.29
CA ALA A 132 0.89 -1.42 10.29
C ALA A 132 1.07 0.04 10.74
N PRO A 133 0.08 0.74 11.33
CA PRO A 133 0.26 2.14 11.72
C PRO A 133 1.36 2.38 12.74
N TYR A 134 1.66 1.40 13.59
CA TYR A 134 2.71 1.49 14.61
C TYR A 134 4.07 1.15 14.01
N VAL A 135 4.15 0.07 13.24
CA VAL A 135 5.35 -0.36 12.53
C VAL A 135 5.81 0.73 11.56
N GLU A 136 4.90 1.33 10.81
CA GLU A 136 5.19 2.41 9.86
C GLU A 136 5.84 3.62 10.54
N GLN A 137 5.38 4.00 11.73
CA GLN A 137 5.98 5.10 12.49
C GLN A 137 7.39 4.76 12.97
N VAL A 138 7.61 3.53 13.45
CA VAL A 138 8.93 3.06 13.88
C VAL A 138 9.92 3.04 12.71
N LEU A 139 9.53 2.49 11.58
CA LEU A 139 10.38 2.44 10.38
C LEU A 139 10.65 3.86 9.86
N GLN A 140 9.64 4.73 9.85
CA GLN A 140 9.79 6.13 9.45
C GLN A 140 10.81 6.87 10.34
N ASP A 141 10.74 6.69 11.66
CA ASP A 141 11.68 7.26 12.64
C ASP A 141 13.12 6.76 12.41
N GLN A 142 13.28 5.45 12.22
CA GLN A 142 14.58 4.82 11.96
C GLN A 142 15.21 5.30 10.64
N VAL A 143 14.43 5.37 9.57
CA VAL A 143 14.90 5.87 8.26
C VAL A 143 15.27 7.35 8.36
N ASN A 144 14.44 8.19 8.98
CA ASN A 144 14.76 9.60 9.17
C ASN A 144 16.07 9.78 9.95
N SER A 145 16.25 9.02 11.04
CA SER A 145 17.46 9.08 11.87
C SER A 145 18.71 8.66 11.08
N ALA A 146 18.62 7.58 10.31
CA ALA A 146 19.72 7.13 9.44
C ALA A 146 20.06 8.17 8.36
N LEU A 147 19.06 8.82 7.76
CA LEU A 147 19.30 9.86 6.74
C LEU A 147 19.94 11.12 7.33
N VAL A 148 19.58 11.51 8.55
CA VAL A 148 20.24 12.62 9.26
C VAL A 148 21.68 12.27 9.59
N GLU A 149 21.95 11.03 10.04
CA GLU A 149 23.31 10.55 10.31
C GLU A 149 24.20 10.52 9.05
N LEU A 150 23.60 10.28 7.88
CA LEU A 150 24.28 10.30 6.58
C LEU A 150 24.46 11.71 5.98
N ASP A 151 24.13 12.78 6.72
CA ASP A 151 24.21 14.18 6.28
C ASP A 151 23.37 14.50 5.02
N ILE A 152 22.28 13.74 4.81
CA ILE A 152 21.31 13.96 3.72
C ILE A 152 20.27 15.03 4.12
N SER A 153 20.28 15.45 5.39
CA SER A 153 19.34 16.41 5.95
C SER A 153 19.72 17.87 5.68
N LEU A 154 18.72 18.75 5.61
CA LEU A 154 18.94 20.20 5.51
C LEU A 154 18.97 20.80 6.91
N GLY A 155 20.17 21.15 7.40
CA GLY A 155 20.33 21.77 8.72
C GLY A 155 19.94 20.85 9.88
N GLY A 156 20.17 19.53 9.75
CA GLY A 156 19.81 18.53 10.74
C GLY A 156 18.34 18.09 10.70
N GLN A 157 17.54 18.66 9.78
CA GLN A 157 16.14 18.30 9.59
C GLN A 157 15.90 17.75 8.18
N LEU A 158 15.20 16.62 8.09
CA LEU A 158 14.80 16.07 6.80
C LEU A 158 13.57 16.82 6.27
N VAL A 159 13.73 17.49 5.12
CA VAL A 159 12.67 18.23 4.44
C VAL A 159 12.64 17.83 2.96
N PRO A 160 11.57 17.15 2.48
CA PRO A 160 10.42 16.65 3.24
C PRO A 160 10.79 15.46 4.16
N PRO A 161 10.03 15.21 5.23
CA PRO A 161 10.24 14.02 6.06
C PRO A 161 9.89 12.75 5.27
N VAL A 162 10.50 11.61 5.62
CA VAL A 162 10.05 10.32 5.09
C VAL A 162 8.63 10.06 5.56
N LEU A 163 7.76 9.62 4.66
CA LEU A 163 6.41 9.17 4.96
C LEU A 163 6.25 7.73 4.52
N TYR A 164 6.61 6.80 5.40
CA TYR A 164 6.55 5.38 5.07
C TYR A 164 5.12 4.85 5.18
N LYS A 165 4.65 4.15 4.14
CA LYS A 165 3.35 3.47 4.10
C LYS A 165 3.56 2.08 3.52
N SER A 166 3.11 1.04 4.23
CA SER A 166 3.05 -0.30 3.64
C SER A 166 1.72 -0.49 2.95
N GLU A 167 1.76 -1.06 1.76
CA GLU A 167 0.58 -1.54 1.02
C GLU A 167 0.52 -3.07 1.06
N PRO A 168 -0.68 -3.70 1.11
CA PRO A 168 -0.86 -5.10 0.74
C PRO A 168 -0.29 -5.45 -0.64
N ASP A 169 -0.17 -6.75 -0.90
CA ASP A 169 0.42 -7.27 -2.13
C ASP A 169 -0.34 -6.75 -3.37
N SER A 170 0.42 -6.13 -4.28
CA SER A 170 -0.10 -5.64 -5.54
C SER A 170 -0.12 -6.77 -6.56
N TYR A 171 -1.24 -6.95 -7.25
CA TYR A 171 -1.40 -7.97 -8.28
C TYR A 171 -1.11 -7.38 -9.67
N ALA A 172 -0.44 -8.16 -10.50
CA ALA A 172 -0.31 -7.89 -11.93
C ALA A 172 -1.14 -8.91 -12.71
N LEU A 173 -2.06 -8.43 -13.56
CA LEU A 173 -2.79 -9.29 -14.48
C LEU A 173 -1.92 -9.54 -15.71
N ILE A 174 -1.44 -10.78 -15.87
CA ILE A 174 -0.66 -11.19 -17.03
C ILE A 174 -1.60 -11.86 -18.04
N VAL A 175 -1.72 -11.27 -19.23
CA VAL A 175 -2.51 -11.83 -20.34
C VAL A 175 -1.54 -12.34 -21.40
N SER A 176 -1.60 -13.66 -21.67
CA SER A 176 -0.84 -14.28 -22.76
C SER A 176 -1.79 -14.69 -23.88
N PRO A 177 -1.51 -14.29 -25.14
CA PRO A 177 -2.14 -14.89 -26.31
C PRO A 177 -1.92 -16.42 -26.30
N ARG A 178 -2.88 -17.19 -26.82
CA ARG A 178 -2.74 -18.66 -26.98
C ARG A 178 -2.20 -19.08 -28.34
N ASP A 179 -2.24 -18.17 -29.32
CA ASP A 179 -1.86 -18.45 -30.70
C ASP A 179 -0.38 -18.17 -30.97
N GLU A 180 0.32 -17.51 -30.05
CA GLU A 180 1.74 -17.17 -30.16
C GLU A 180 2.40 -17.08 -28.78
N ILE A 181 3.67 -17.48 -28.70
CA ILE A 181 4.47 -17.34 -27.46
C ILE A 181 5.13 -15.96 -27.49
N ARG A 182 4.74 -15.09 -26.55
CA ARG A 182 5.38 -13.80 -26.32
C ARG A 182 5.87 -13.73 -24.87
N GLN A 183 7.02 -13.08 -24.65
CA GLN A 183 7.39 -12.66 -23.29
C GLN A 183 6.55 -11.43 -22.93
N ALA A 184 5.78 -11.54 -21.86
CA ALA A 184 5.17 -10.36 -21.23
C ALA A 184 6.28 -9.54 -20.56
N ALA A 185 6.32 -8.23 -20.84
CA ALA A 185 7.22 -7.27 -20.22
C ALA A 185 6.53 -6.57 -19.05
#